data_AF-U2V9N5-F1
#
_entry.id   AF-U2V9N5-F1
#
_cell.length_a   1.000
_cell.length_b   1.000
_cell.length_c   1.000
_cell.angle_alpha   90.00
_cell.angle_beta   90.00
_cell.angle_gamma   90.00
#
_symmetry.space_group_name_H-M   'P 1'
#
loop_
_entity.id
_entity.type
_entity.pdbx_description
1 polymer ?
#
loop_
_entity_poly.entity_id
_entity_poly.type
_entity_poly.pdbx_seq_one_letter_code
_entity_poly.pdbx_strand_id
1 'polypeptide(L)' 'MEQVSRFFDWLFGTRPGVLTLVGGGIVLFFIISLVLERRTHRLYKNHERSEDDWDLFDDEDDSESGWSAFDDDNV' A
#
# COMPACT_ATOMS: atom_id res chain seq x y z
N MET A 1 28.87 11.02 27.52
CA MET A 1 28.86 12.08 26.49
C MET A 1 29.95 11.86 25.44
N GLU A 2 31.21 11.57 25.80
CA GLU A 2 32.30 11.31 24.82
C GLU A 2 32.05 10.15 23.85
N GLN A 3 31.46 9.05 24.33
CA GLN A 3 31.24 7.86 23.49
C GLN A 3 30.30 8.13 22.31
N VAL A 4 29.29 8.99 22.52
CA VAL A 4 28.33 9.37 21.49
C VAL A 4 28.99 10.27 20.45
N SER A 5 29.86 11.21 20.87
CA SER A 5 30.63 12.06 19.97
C SER A 5 31.55 11.25 19.07
N ARG A 6 32.32 10.31 19.65
CA ARG A 6 33.19 9.40 18.89
C ARG A 6 32.44 8.55 17.89
N PHE A 7 31.23 8.11 18.24
CA PHE A 7 30.38 7.35 17.35
C PHE A 7 29.93 8.18 16.15
N PHE A 8 29.50 9.43 16.37
CA PHE A 8 29.11 10.33 15.27
C PHE A 8 30.29 10.73 14.37
N ASP A 9 31.45 11.01 14.95
CA ASP A 9 32.67 11.30 14.17
C ASP A 9 33.07 10.10 13.28
N TRP A 10 32.91 8.88 13.79
CA TRP A 10 33.14 7.68 13.00
C TRP A 10 32.07 7.48 11.93
N LEU A 11 30.79 7.64 12.29
CA LEU A 11 29.63 7.42 11.42
C LEU A 11 29.61 8.37 10.22
N PHE A 12 30.04 9.63 10.40
CA PHE A 12 30.06 10.64 9.35
C PHE A 12 31.46 10.90 8.76
N GLY A 13 32.52 10.62 9.50
CA GLY A 13 33.90 10.87 9.07
C GLY A 13 34.52 9.73 8.24
N THR A 14 33.95 8.52 8.28
CA THR A 14 34.48 7.38 7.52
C THR A 14 33.53 6.89 6.42
N ARG A 15 34.09 6.54 5.26
CA ARG A 15 33.35 5.91 4.14
C ARG A 15 32.49 4.72 4.58
N PRO A 16 33.00 3.74 5.36
CA PRO A 16 32.16 2.64 5.86
C PRO A 16 31.06 3.08 6.83
N GLY A 17 31.30 4.12 7.65
CA GLY A 17 30.29 4.67 8.55
C GLY A 17 29.09 5.22 7.79
N VAL A 18 29.34 6.02 6.75
CA VAL A 18 28.29 6.58 5.89
C VAL A 18 27.55 5.48 5.13
N LEU A 19 28.25 4.46 4.64
CA LEU A 19 27.63 3.32 3.96
C LEU A 19 26.66 2.57 4.89
N THR A 20 27.05 2.41 6.17
CA THR A 20 26.23 1.77 7.20
C THR A 20 25.03 2.64 7.56
N LEU A 21 25.18 3.97 7.59
CA LEU A 21 24.08 4.92 7.81
C LEU A 21 23.03 4.81 6.70
N VAL A 22 23.47 4.84 5.44
CA VAL A 22 22.58 4.75 4.28
C VAL A 22 21.93 3.36 4.19
N GLY A 23 22.73 2.29 4.31
CA GLY A 23 22.22 0.92 4.32
C GLY A 23 21.25 0.66 5.46
N GLY A 24 21.57 1.13 6.68
CA GLY A 24 20.69 1.04 7.84
C GLY A 24 19.38 1.81 7.64
N GLY A 25 19.43 3.00 7.04
CA GLY A 25 18.24 3.78 6.69
C GLY A 25 17.34 3.07 5.68
N ILE A 26 17.92 2.47 4.65
CA ILE A 26 17.18 1.69 3.64
C ILE A 26 16.53 0.46 4.28
N VAL A 27 17.27 -0.29 5.11
CA VAL A 27 16.72 -1.46 5.81
C VAL A 27 15.60 -1.05 6.76
N LEU A 28 15.77 0.04 7.50
CA LEU A 28 14.72 0.57 8.37
C LEU A 28 13.46 0.94 7.57
N PHE A 29 13.63 1.62 6.43
CA PHE A 29 12.52 1.95 5.53
C PHE A 29 11.83 0.69 4.99
N PHE A 30 12.61 -0.34 4.63
CA PHE A 30 12.09 -1.62 4.16
C PHE A 30 11.27 -2.34 5.24
N ILE A 31 11.75 -2.33 6.50
CA ILE A 31 11.01 -2.88 7.64
C ILE A 31 9.71 -2.12 7.87
N ILE A 32 9.73 -0.78 7.83
CA ILE A 32 8.53 0.04 7.98
C ILE A 32 7.53 -0.27 6.86
N SER A 33 7.99 -0.39 5.62
CA SER A 33 7.16 -0.77 4.47
C SER A 33 6.52 -2.14 4.67
N LEU A 34 7.29 -3.13 5.14
CA LEU A 34 6.77 -4.47 5.44
C LEU A 34 5.76 -4.47 6.59
N VAL A 35 5.99 -3.65 7.62
CA VAL A 35 5.05 -3.51 8.75
C VAL A 35 3.76 -2.85 8.28
N LEU A 36 3.86 -1.80 7.45
CA LEU A 36 2.68 -1.17 6.83
C LEU A 36 1.92 -2.19 5.99
N GLU A 37 2.62 -2.92 5.12
CA GLU A 37 2.05 -3.98 4.28
C GLU A 37 1.34 -5.04 5.12
N ARG A 38 1.94 -5.52 6.21
CA ARG A 38 1.27 -6.48 7.10
C ARG A 38 0.12 -5.85 7.89
N ARG A 39 0.18 -4.56 8.20
CA ARG A 39 -0.89 -3.86 8.92
C ARG A 39 -2.11 -3.64 8.02
N THR A 40 -1.91 -3.26 6.76
CA THR A 40 -2.99 -3.21 5.77
C THR A 40 -3.52 -4.59 5.44
N HIS A 41 -2.68 -5.61 5.29
CA HIS A 41 -3.16 -6.99 5.09
C HIS A 41 -4.01 -7.52 6.26
N ARG A 42 -3.91 -6.93 7.46
CA ARG A 42 -4.76 -7.27 8.60
C ARG A 42 -6.06 -6.46 8.64
N LEU A 43 -6.03 -5.21 8.19
CA LEU A 43 -7.21 -4.36 8.11
C LEU A 43 -8.15 -4.79 6.98
N TYR A 44 -7.60 -5.18 5.82
CA TYR A 44 -8.35 -5.48 4.60
C TYR A 44 -8.64 -6.97 4.39
N LYS A 45 -8.26 -7.87 5.32
CA LYS A 45 -8.52 -9.32 5.22
C LYS A 45 -9.75 -9.78 6.02
N ASN A 46 -10.71 -8.90 6.26
CA ASN A 46 -12.05 -9.33 6.62
C ASN A 46 -13.08 -8.25 6.30
N HIS A 47 -13.25 -7.96 5.02
CA HIS A 47 -14.61 -7.69 4.57
C HIS A 47 -15.11 -9.06 4.14
N GLU A 48 -15.95 -9.70 4.96
CA GLU A 48 -16.99 -10.55 4.38
C GLU A 48 -17.64 -9.69 3.30
N ARG A 49 -17.71 -10.23 2.08
CA ARG A 49 -18.36 -9.58 0.95
C ARG A 49 -19.78 -9.23 1.43
N SER A 50 -20.00 -7.98 1.81
CA SER A 50 -21.32 -7.50 2.19
C SER A 50 -22.13 -7.49 0.91
N GLU A 51 -23.42 -7.80 1.00
CA GLU A 51 -24.38 -7.78 -0.13
C GLU A 51 -24.52 -6.38 -0.80
N ASP A 52 -23.73 -5.40 -0.37
CA ASP A 52 -23.61 -4.04 -0.91
C ASP A 52 -22.23 -3.80 -1.62
N ASP A 53 -21.43 -4.85 -1.83
CA ASP A 53 -20.28 -4.78 -2.73
C ASP A 53 -20.82 -4.63 -4.15
N TRP A 54 -20.34 -3.64 -4.91
CA TRP A 54 -20.87 -3.29 -6.23
C TRP A 54 -20.73 -4.47 -7.20
N ASP A 55 -21.76 -5.29 -7.24
CA ASP A 55 -21.96 -6.37 -8.19
C ASP A 55 -22.33 -5.77 -9.55
N LEU A 56 -21.31 -5.19 -10.20
CA LEU A 56 -21.39 -4.65 -11.57
C LEU A 56 -21.88 -5.70 -12.60
N PHE A 57 -22.00 -6.97 -12.20
CA PHE A 57 -22.34 -8.11 -13.06
C PHE A 57 -23.27 -9.15 -12.40
N ASP A 58 -23.84 -8.94 -11.21
CA ASP A 58 -24.66 -9.97 -10.52
C ASP A 58 -26.17 -9.67 -10.50
N ASP A 59 -26.63 -8.54 -11.07
CA ASP A 59 -28.03 -8.41 -11.52
C ASP A 59 -28.18 -9.07 -12.91
N GLU A 60 -27.91 -10.37 -12.96
CA GLU A 60 -28.26 -11.26 -14.07
C GLU A 60 -29.65 -11.90 -13.84
N ASP A 61 -30.60 -11.12 -13.31
CA ASP A 61 -32.03 -11.41 -13.44
C ASP A 61 -32.88 -10.12 -13.36
N ASP A 62 -33.65 -9.87 -14.42
CA ASP A 62 -34.70 -8.85 -14.57
C ASP A 62 -34.32 -7.36 -14.66
N SER A 63 -33.74 -6.93 -15.79
CA SER A 63 -34.37 -5.90 -16.66
C SER A 63 -33.50 -5.50 -17.86
N GLU A 64 -33.96 -5.92 -19.03
CA GLU A 64 -33.58 -5.40 -20.35
C GLU A 64 -33.95 -3.91 -20.52
N SER A 65 -33.38 -2.98 -19.75
CA SER A 65 -33.76 -1.56 -19.88
C SER A 65 -32.64 -0.51 -19.72
N GLY A 66 -31.38 -0.91 -19.57
CA GLY A 66 -30.27 0.05 -19.38
C GLY A 66 -29.64 0.59 -20.66
N TRP A 67 -29.59 -0.22 -21.73
CA TRP A 67 -28.90 0.13 -22.99
C TRP A 67 -29.84 0.23 -24.19
N SER A 68 -31.07 -0.30 -24.10
CA SER A 68 -32.08 -0.22 -25.16
C SER A 68 -32.64 1.19 -25.38
N ALA A 69 -32.59 2.04 -24.35
CA ALA A 69 -33.10 3.42 -24.44
C ALA A 69 -32.22 4.38 -25.24
N PHE A 70 -30.99 4.00 -25.58
CA PHE A 70 -30.09 4.83 -26.41
C PHE A 70 -30.05 4.37 -27.89
N ASP A 71 -30.51 3.16 -28.20
CA ASP A 71 -30.55 2.65 -29.58
C ASP A 71 -31.87 2.98 -30.31
N ASP A 72 -32.96 3.26 -29.59
CA ASP A 72 -34.28 3.58 -30.18
C ASP A 72 -34.35 5.00 -30.80
N ASP A 73 -33.35 5.84 -30.54
CA ASP A 73 -33.30 7.23 -31.02
C ASP A 73 -32.60 7.37 -32.39
N ASN A 74 -32.04 6.28 -32.91
CA ASN A 74 -31.28 6.25 -34.16
C ASN A 74 -32.06 5.61 -35.33
N VAL A 75 -33.32 6.02 -35.52
CA VAL A 75 -34.16 5.71 -36.71
C VAL A 75 -34.75 6.97 -37.33
#